data_AF-A0ABD7HLB6-F1
#
_entry.id   AF-A0ABD7HLB6-F1
#
_cell.length_a   1.000
_cell.length_b   1.000
_cell.length_c   1.000
_cell.angle_alpha   90.00
_cell.angle_beta   90.00
_cell.angle_gamma   90.00
#
_symmetry.space_group_name_H-M   'P 1'
#
loop_
_entity.id
_entity.type
_entity.pdbx_description
1 polymer ?
#
loop_
_entity_poly.entity_id
_entity_poly.type
_entity_poly.pdbx_seq_one_letter_code
_entity_poly.pdbx_strand_id
1 'polypeptide(L)'
;MSARLSLKLGSSDARGDDVSHWQRWAKQYASAYADLMGPVDGYYGNGDAAFTREMQRRLGLPQTGVFDELTASRVGYGGTVAPRPRRKIWLYSSPGSGADWNVGPSFALGEWCKDVLKINHQPLSFQKGGYLGLLGGDAKFSYNEVTYDQYKSLEYCLDHNPDINDPDLELWFSGYSQSADGMEDALEILFGDGGFIHSGDPTRTPSPPGKYRHLRDRIDGVVQFGNPSTPVTGIARKVRPAWLAKLVRNVNTRNDFYAVAPDNIRPAFYAIIVQAELELPFFVHVLRIAVPIITDWATAALPFIGPLLGGFGPMAQMGLGMISGLQGVGQTPLFGNLMGQAGSSRDTKVDDDLRRLLSPTGVLQNIPGLIGLIAALPGLQTHGEYHLPKPEFGGKDGIAVAYDIIAGFRR
;
A
#
# COMPACT_ATOMS: atom_id res chain seq x y z
N MET A 1 20.69 23.57 -14.64
CA MET A 1 19.67 24.63 -14.41
C MET A 1 20.22 25.49 -13.30
N SER A 2 20.60 26.73 -13.63
CA SER A 2 21.64 27.49 -12.91
C SER A 2 21.05 28.40 -11.83
N ALA A 3 21.83 28.65 -10.77
CA ALA A 3 21.70 29.80 -9.88
C ALA A 3 21.31 31.07 -10.66
N ARG A 4 20.48 31.97 -10.08
CA ARG A 4 20.23 33.30 -10.66
C ARG A 4 21.50 34.15 -10.56
N LEU A 5 22.43 33.87 -11.47
CA LEU A 5 23.69 34.57 -11.64
C LEU A 5 23.50 35.64 -12.70
N SER A 6 24.28 36.71 -12.67
CA SER A 6 25.35 37.00 -11.70
C SER A 6 24.85 37.67 -10.41
N LEU A 7 25.45 37.36 -9.26
CA LEU A 7 25.32 38.18 -8.05
C LEU A 7 26.36 39.31 -8.06
N LYS A 8 25.91 40.53 -7.84
CA LYS A 8 26.74 41.74 -7.89
C LYS A 8 26.22 42.76 -6.88
N LEU A 9 26.97 43.85 -6.67
CA LEU A 9 26.54 44.93 -5.79
C LEU A 9 25.09 45.36 -6.10
N GLY A 10 24.23 45.29 -5.08
CA GLY A 10 22.82 45.61 -5.18
C GLY A 10 21.89 44.44 -5.52
N SER A 11 22.42 43.23 -5.76
CA SER A 11 21.59 42.01 -5.76
C SER A 11 20.96 41.81 -4.38
N SER A 12 19.72 41.33 -4.32
CA SER A 12 19.05 41.08 -3.04
C SER A 12 17.95 40.03 -3.10
N ASP A 13 17.67 39.42 -1.95
CA ASP A 13 16.54 38.50 -1.78
C ASP A 13 15.20 39.18 -2.08
N ALA A 14 15.06 40.47 -1.76
CA ALA A 14 13.87 41.26 -2.08
C ALA A 14 13.62 41.40 -3.59
N ARG A 15 14.68 41.27 -4.41
CA ARG A 15 14.58 41.22 -5.88
C ARG A 15 14.50 39.79 -6.41
N GLY A 16 14.56 38.80 -5.53
CA GLY A 16 14.56 37.38 -5.87
C GLY A 16 15.89 36.88 -6.40
N ASP A 17 17.02 37.48 -6.02
CA ASP A 17 18.36 37.08 -6.44
C ASP A 17 18.95 35.93 -5.58
N ASP A 18 18.30 35.60 -4.45
CA ASP A 18 18.68 34.51 -3.54
C ASP A 18 20.10 34.63 -2.95
N VAL A 19 20.42 35.85 -2.53
CA VAL A 19 21.71 36.20 -1.93
C VAL A 19 21.91 35.50 -0.58
N SER A 20 20.88 35.38 0.26
CA SER A 20 21.03 34.74 1.58
C SER A 20 21.53 33.29 1.48
N HIS A 21 21.05 32.55 0.49
CA HIS A 21 21.51 31.18 0.25
C HIS A 21 22.96 31.17 -0.19
N TRP A 22 23.33 32.02 -1.15
CA TRP A 22 24.71 32.18 -1.58
C TRP A 22 25.64 32.56 -0.42
N GLN A 23 25.28 33.54 0.42
CA GLN A 23 26.08 33.97 1.58
C GLN A 23 26.32 32.82 2.56
N ARG A 24 25.28 32.03 2.89
CA ARG A 24 25.42 30.84 3.77
C ARG A 24 26.37 29.80 3.17
N TRP A 25 26.16 29.45 1.90
CA TRP A 25 27.03 28.52 1.19
C TRP A 25 28.47 29.03 1.14
N ALA A 26 28.67 30.29 0.77
CA ALA A 26 29.99 30.89 0.58
C ALA A 26 30.81 30.90 1.87
N LYS A 27 30.17 31.21 3.01
CA LYS A 27 30.82 31.17 4.33
C LYS A 27 31.28 29.77 4.73
N GLN A 28 30.52 28.74 4.32
CA GLN A 28 30.88 27.35 4.57
C GLN A 28 31.97 26.87 3.61
N TYR A 29 31.82 27.17 2.33
CA TYR A 29 32.73 26.74 1.26
C TYR A 29 34.15 27.28 1.46
N ALA A 30 34.26 28.53 1.88
CA ALA A 30 35.55 29.21 2.02
C ALA A 30 35.73 29.87 3.39
N SER A 31 35.56 29.05 4.43
CA SER A 31 35.70 29.47 5.84
C SER A 31 37.02 30.22 6.12
N ALA A 32 38.11 29.87 5.44
CA ALA A 32 39.43 30.49 5.62
C ALA A 32 39.51 31.99 5.27
N TYR A 33 38.56 32.54 4.54
CA TYR A 33 38.47 33.98 4.25
C TYR A 33 37.02 34.50 4.32
N ALA A 34 36.15 33.79 5.04
CA ALA A 34 34.74 34.15 5.21
C ALA A 34 34.56 35.47 5.95
N ASP A 35 35.55 35.91 6.74
CA ASP A 35 35.55 37.19 7.47
C ASP A 35 35.55 38.42 6.54
N LEU A 36 35.91 38.26 5.26
CA LEU A 36 35.77 39.32 4.26
C LEU A 36 34.30 39.62 3.94
N MET A 37 33.43 38.63 4.15
CA MET A 37 32.02 38.69 3.82
C MET A 37 31.22 39.35 4.95
N GLY A 38 30.14 40.05 4.58
CA GLY A 38 29.20 40.64 5.54
C GLY A 38 28.38 39.61 6.31
N PRO A 39 27.45 40.03 7.18
CA PRO A 39 26.45 39.13 7.76
C PRO A 39 25.60 38.46 6.66
N VAL A 40 24.91 37.36 7.00
CA VAL A 40 23.90 36.79 6.10
C VAL A 40 22.64 37.65 6.23
N ASP A 41 22.47 38.60 5.32
CA ASP A 41 21.42 39.62 5.36
C ASP A 41 20.58 39.67 4.07
N GLY A 42 20.88 38.83 3.09
CA GLY A 42 20.16 38.76 1.83
C GLY A 42 20.42 39.95 0.90
N TYR A 43 21.49 40.73 1.13
CA TYR A 43 21.91 41.83 0.27
C TYR A 43 23.38 41.69 -0.13
N TYR A 44 23.65 41.66 -1.44
CA TYR A 44 25.01 41.50 -1.94
C TYR A 44 25.76 42.83 -1.85
N GLY A 45 26.53 42.98 -0.77
CA GLY A 45 27.19 44.21 -0.38
C GLY A 45 28.69 44.26 -0.71
N ASN A 46 29.36 45.29 -0.18
CA ASN A 46 30.80 45.48 -0.40
C ASN A 46 31.65 44.33 0.17
N GLY A 47 31.24 43.74 1.30
CA GLY A 47 31.90 42.57 1.87
C GLY A 47 31.77 41.34 0.97
N ASP A 48 30.59 41.09 0.41
CA ASP A 48 30.36 39.99 -0.53
C ASP A 48 31.19 40.16 -1.81
N ALA A 49 31.25 41.38 -2.35
CA ALA A 49 32.10 41.70 -3.49
C ALA A 49 33.59 41.49 -3.17
N ALA A 50 34.05 41.88 -1.97
CA ALA A 50 35.44 41.68 -1.53
C ALA A 50 35.77 40.19 -1.37
N PHE A 51 34.89 39.42 -0.75
CA PHE A 51 34.98 37.97 -0.66
C PHE A 51 35.07 37.32 -2.04
N THR A 52 34.21 37.72 -2.97
CA THR A 52 34.20 37.19 -4.35
C THR A 52 35.48 37.53 -5.10
N ARG A 53 36.05 38.74 -4.92
CA ARG A 53 37.37 39.06 -5.49
C ARG A 53 38.47 38.16 -4.95
N GLU A 54 38.46 37.88 -3.65
CA GLU A 54 39.45 36.97 -3.05
C GLU A 54 39.29 35.54 -3.56
N MET A 55 38.04 35.07 -3.71
CA MET A 55 37.74 33.80 -4.34
C MET A 55 38.25 33.75 -5.78
N GLN A 56 37.92 34.74 -6.60
CA GLN A 56 38.38 34.84 -7.99
C GLN A 56 39.91 34.87 -8.08
N ARG A 57 40.58 35.62 -7.19
CA ARG A 57 42.05 35.66 -7.11
C ARG A 57 42.64 34.26 -6.87
N ARG A 58 42.08 33.50 -5.92
CA ARG A 58 42.51 32.13 -5.60
C ARG A 58 42.24 31.14 -6.73
N LEU A 59 41.20 31.38 -7.51
CA LEU A 59 40.85 30.56 -8.67
C LEU A 59 41.59 30.97 -9.95
N GLY A 60 42.41 32.02 -9.93
CA GLY A 60 43.09 32.56 -11.10
C GLY A 60 42.14 33.25 -12.10
N LEU A 61 41.00 33.75 -11.63
CA LEU A 61 39.99 34.46 -12.42
C LEU A 61 40.16 35.99 -12.30
N PRO A 62 39.64 36.78 -13.27
CA PRO A 62 39.53 38.23 -13.11
C PRO A 62 38.75 38.59 -11.85
N GLN A 63 39.31 39.47 -11.02
CA GLN A 63 38.75 39.86 -9.72
C GLN A 63 37.66 40.93 -9.87
N THR A 64 36.57 40.59 -10.55
CA THR A 64 35.45 41.50 -10.82
C THR A 64 34.63 41.81 -9.57
N GLY A 65 34.64 40.91 -8.57
CA GLY A 65 33.75 40.97 -7.40
C GLY A 65 32.29 40.64 -7.72
N VAL A 66 32.03 40.20 -8.96
CA VAL A 66 30.74 39.70 -9.43
C VAL A 66 30.81 38.18 -9.40
N PHE A 67 29.91 37.55 -8.67
CA PHE A 67 29.81 36.10 -8.63
C PHE A 67 28.95 35.64 -9.82
N ASP A 68 29.62 35.27 -10.92
CA ASP A 68 29.02 34.92 -12.21
C ASP A 68 29.05 33.40 -12.49
N GLU A 69 28.55 32.99 -13.65
CA GLU A 69 28.51 31.57 -14.05
C GLU A 69 29.90 30.92 -14.11
N LEU A 70 30.92 31.67 -14.55
CA LEU A 70 32.29 31.18 -14.57
C LEU A 70 32.81 30.92 -13.16
N THR A 71 32.63 31.88 -12.25
CA THR A 71 33.03 31.74 -10.85
C THR A 71 32.28 30.57 -10.19
N ALA A 72 30.96 30.50 -10.39
CA ALA A 72 30.10 29.44 -9.85
C ALA A 72 30.49 28.04 -10.35
N SER A 73 30.73 27.88 -11.65
CA SER A 73 31.16 26.59 -12.22
C SER A 73 32.51 26.13 -11.66
N ARG A 74 33.43 27.06 -11.40
CA ARG A 74 34.77 26.74 -10.90
C ARG A 74 34.77 26.21 -9.46
N VAL A 75 33.77 26.62 -8.67
CA VAL A 75 33.59 26.25 -7.26
C VAL A 75 32.48 25.21 -7.04
N GLY A 76 31.84 24.76 -8.12
CA GLY A 76 30.73 23.80 -8.05
C GLY A 76 29.47 24.36 -7.39
N TYR A 77 29.24 25.68 -7.44
CA TYR A 77 28.04 26.29 -6.88
C TYR A 77 26.84 26.11 -7.81
N GLY A 78 25.80 25.41 -7.31
CA GLY A 78 24.59 25.11 -8.06
C GLY A 78 23.43 26.12 -7.91
N GLY A 79 23.51 27.06 -6.96
CA GLY A 79 22.40 27.97 -6.62
C GLY A 79 21.29 27.32 -5.80
N THR A 80 20.22 28.09 -5.52
CA THR A 80 18.91 27.47 -5.28
C THR A 80 18.18 27.28 -6.59
N VAL A 81 17.48 26.15 -6.66
CA VAL A 81 16.40 25.98 -7.62
C VAL A 81 15.20 26.69 -7.00
N ALA A 82 14.69 27.74 -7.65
CA ALA A 82 13.40 28.32 -7.26
C ALA A 82 12.39 27.17 -7.10
N PRO A 83 11.68 27.04 -5.97
CA PRO A 83 10.76 25.93 -5.78
C PRO A 83 9.80 25.93 -6.97
N ARG A 84 9.76 24.84 -7.74
CA ARG A 84 8.70 24.67 -8.73
C ARG A 84 7.37 24.82 -7.98
N PRO A 85 6.35 25.46 -8.57
CA PRO A 85 5.03 25.51 -7.95
C PRO A 85 4.65 24.10 -7.51
N ARG A 86 4.40 23.95 -6.22
CA ARG A 86 4.04 22.66 -5.64
C ARG A 86 2.75 22.22 -6.34
N ARG A 87 2.80 21.08 -7.03
CA ARG A 87 1.61 20.52 -7.70
C ARG A 87 0.66 20.06 -6.60
N LYS A 88 -0.61 20.46 -6.64
CA LYS A 88 -1.63 20.10 -5.65
C LYS A 88 -2.25 18.73 -5.95
N ILE A 89 -1.38 17.80 -6.34
CA ILE A 89 -1.73 16.42 -6.67
C ILE A 89 -1.23 15.56 -5.52
N TRP A 90 -2.11 14.79 -4.91
CA TRP A 90 -1.81 13.94 -3.76
C TRP A 90 -2.02 12.48 -4.09
N LEU A 91 -1.00 11.66 -3.86
CA LEU A 91 -1.09 10.21 -3.92
C LEU A 91 -1.06 9.67 -2.49
N TYR A 92 -2.16 9.03 -2.07
CA TYR A 92 -2.24 8.31 -0.80
C TYR A 92 -1.92 6.83 -1.01
N SER A 93 -0.99 6.28 -0.24
CA SER A 93 -0.55 4.89 -0.41
C SER A 93 -0.77 4.05 0.85
N SER A 94 -1.15 2.79 0.67
CA SER A 94 -1.20 1.79 1.74
C SER A 94 -0.41 0.53 1.39
N PRO A 95 0.33 -0.05 2.36
CA PRO A 95 1.17 -1.22 2.16
C PRO A 95 0.33 -2.52 2.10
N GLY A 96 0.99 -3.67 1.96
CA GLY A 96 0.34 -4.99 2.08
C GLY A 96 0.12 -5.41 3.54
N SER A 97 -0.56 -6.55 3.74
CA SER A 97 -0.75 -7.12 5.08
C SER A 97 0.56 -7.32 5.82
N GLY A 98 0.55 -7.00 7.12
CA GLY A 98 1.69 -7.18 8.03
C GLY A 98 2.89 -6.26 7.76
N ALA A 99 2.82 -5.39 6.77
CA ALA A 99 3.92 -4.55 6.34
C ALA A 99 3.86 -3.13 6.93
N ASP A 100 5.02 -2.49 7.02
CA ASP A 100 5.15 -1.10 7.43
C ASP A 100 4.57 -0.15 6.38
N TRP A 101 4.08 1.02 6.82
CA TRP A 101 3.49 2.02 5.94
C TRP A 101 4.44 2.52 4.85
N ASN A 102 5.76 2.36 5.05
CA ASN A 102 6.82 2.82 4.17
C ASN A 102 7.43 1.72 3.28
N VAL A 103 6.73 0.61 3.06
CA VAL A 103 7.23 -0.48 2.20
C VAL A 103 6.16 -0.99 1.23
N GLY A 104 6.63 -1.75 0.24
CA GLY A 104 5.77 -2.39 -0.76
C GLY A 104 5.53 -1.53 -2.02
N PRO A 105 4.85 -2.10 -3.03
CA PRO A 105 4.74 -1.51 -4.35
C PRO A 105 3.97 -0.17 -4.35
N SER A 106 2.93 -0.02 -3.53
CA SER A 106 2.21 1.26 -3.39
C SER A 106 3.10 2.39 -2.87
N PHE A 107 3.93 2.12 -1.86
CA PHE A 107 4.85 3.12 -1.31
C PHE A 107 5.95 3.47 -2.32
N ALA A 108 6.53 2.45 -2.97
CA ALA A 108 7.55 2.64 -4.00
C ALA A 108 7.03 3.46 -5.19
N LEU A 109 5.79 3.20 -5.62
CA LEU A 109 5.09 4.02 -6.63
C LEU A 109 4.99 5.48 -6.17
N GLY A 110 4.56 5.70 -4.92
CA GLY A 110 4.42 7.02 -4.35
C GLY A 110 5.71 7.82 -4.29
N GLU A 111 6.79 7.22 -3.80
CA GLU A 111 8.10 7.86 -3.77
C GLU A 111 8.62 8.14 -5.19
N TRP A 112 8.43 7.22 -6.15
CA TRP A 112 8.81 7.46 -7.54
C TRP A 112 8.02 8.61 -8.17
N CYS A 113 6.70 8.66 -8.00
CA CYS A 113 5.88 9.75 -8.51
C CYS A 113 6.26 11.09 -7.85
N LYS A 114 6.53 11.11 -6.54
CA LYS A 114 7.04 12.29 -5.84
C LYS A 114 8.38 12.75 -6.41
N ASP A 115 9.30 11.83 -6.64
CA ASP A 115 10.64 12.16 -7.12
C ASP A 115 10.67 12.61 -8.58
N VAL A 116 9.85 12.01 -9.45
CA VAL A 116 9.90 12.28 -10.89
C VAL A 116 8.79 13.23 -11.33
N LEU A 117 7.55 12.99 -10.92
CA LEU A 117 6.38 13.82 -11.30
C LEU A 117 6.21 15.05 -10.41
N LYS A 118 6.93 15.13 -9.29
CA LYS A 118 6.86 16.24 -8.32
C LYS A 118 5.45 16.46 -7.77
N ILE A 119 4.76 15.35 -7.48
CA ILE A 119 3.48 15.33 -6.77
C ILE A 119 3.71 15.05 -5.27
N ASN A 120 2.69 15.25 -4.44
CA ASN A 120 2.75 14.93 -3.01
C ASN A 120 2.44 13.45 -2.81
N HIS A 121 3.18 12.79 -1.93
CA HIS A 121 2.96 11.40 -1.54
C HIS A 121 2.72 11.35 -0.03
N GLN A 122 1.60 10.75 0.37
CA GLN A 122 1.22 10.59 1.77
C GLN A 122 0.89 9.12 2.05
N PRO A 123 1.84 8.37 2.60
CA PRO A 123 1.55 7.03 3.11
C PRO A 123 0.57 7.09 4.27
N LEU A 124 -0.34 6.13 4.33
CA LEU A 124 -1.29 5.98 5.43
C LEU A 124 -0.67 5.14 6.54
N SER A 125 -0.83 5.59 7.78
CA SER A 125 -0.36 4.89 8.98
C SER A 125 -1.54 4.35 9.77
N PHE A 126 -1.63 3.04 9.88
CA PHE A 126 -2.71 2.30 10.56
C PHE A 126 -2.15 0.98 11.13
N GLN A 127 -2.96 0.26 11.89
CA GLN A 127 -2.57 -1.00 12.52
C GLN A 127 -2.11 -2.05 11.51
N LYS A 128 -1.13 -2.85 11.91
CA LYS A 128 -0.64 -4.02 11.14
C LYS A 128 -1.31 -5.26 11.69
N GLY A 129 -1.90 -6.07 10.81
CA GLY A 129 -2.53 -7.34 11.20
C GLY A 129 -3.33 -7.97 10.07
N GLY A 130 -4.40 -8.65 10.44
CA GLY A 130 -5.18 -9.54 9.57
C GLY A 130 -4.52 -10.91 9.41
N TYR A 131 -5.31 -11.91 9.01
CA TYR A 131 -4.85 -13.28 8.87
C TYR A 131 -4.23 -13.83 10.17
N LEU A 132 -4.75 -13.41 11.32
CA LEU A 132 -4.25 -13.79 12.66
C LEU A 132 -2.76 -13.43 12.88
N GLY A 133 -2.25 -12.43 12.16
CA GLY A 133 -0.83 -12.07 12.19
C GLY A 133 0.09 -13.07 11.47
N LEU A 134 -0.45 -14.07 10.75
CA LEU A 134 0.33 -15.06 9.99
C LEU A 134 1.15 -14.41 8.87
N LEU A 135 0.73 -13.23 8.39
CA LEU A 135 1.44 -12.44 7.39
C LEU A 135 2.25 -11.29 8.02
N GLY A 136 2.39 -11.27 9.35
CA GLY A 136 2.99 -10.18 10.13
C GLY A 136 1.95 -9.25 10.76
N GLY A 137 2.38 -8.44 11.73
CA GLY A 137 1.50 -7.57 12.52
C GLY A 137 0.98 -8.22 13.82
N ASP A 138 0.16 -7.48 14.58
CA ASP A 138 -0.42 -8.01 15.82
C ASP A 138 -1.63 -8.89 15.48
N ALA A 139 -1.61 -10.14 15.94
CA ALA A 139 -2.67 -11.11 15.75
C ALA A 139 -4.02 -10.68 16.35
N LYS A 140 -4.03 -9.66 17.20
CA LYS A 140 -5.25 -9.07 17.77
C LYS A 140 -6.08 -8.29 16.76
N PHE A 141 -5.47 -7.76 15.70
CA PHE A 141 -6.20 -6.99 14.70
C PHE A 141 -6.61 -7.90 13.56
N SER A 142 -7.92 -8.04 13.36
CA SER A 142 -8.51 -8.74 12.21
C SER A 142 -8.30 -7.99 10.91
N TYR A 143 -8.50 -8.67 9.78
CA TYR A 143 -8.49 -8.07 8.46
C TYR A 143 -9.42 -6.85 8.36
N ASN A 144 -10.62 -6.98 8.93
CA ASN A 144 -11.66 -5.96 8.87
C ASN A 144 -11.37 -4.78 9.80
N GLU A 145 -10.75 -5.00 10.96
CA GLU A 145 -10.30 -3.90 11.84
C GLU A 145 -9.15 -3.12 11.21
N VAL A 146 -8.20 -3.81 10.58
CA VAL A 146 -7.07 -3.17 9.87
C VAL A 146 -7.58 -2.28 8.74
N THR A 147 -8.49 -2.77 7.91
CA THR A 147 -9.07 -2.00 6.79
C THR A 147 -9.97 -0.85 7.27
N TYR A 148 -10.64 -1.02 8.42
CA TYR A 148 -11.37 0.07 9.06
C TYR A 148 -10.43 1.17 9.60
N ASP A 149 -9.32 0.78 10.24
CA ASP A 149 -8.30 1.71 10.71
C ASP A 149 -7.59 2.43 9.55
N GLN A 150 -7.36 1.73 8.43
CA GLN A 150 -6.90 2.34 7.18
C GLN A 150 -7.84 3.45 6.70
N TYR A 151 -9.16 3.21 6.71
CA TYR A 151 -10.15 4.24 6.40
C TYR A 151 -9.99 5.46 7.33
N LYS A 152 -9.86 5.24 8.63
CA LYS A 152 -9.67 6.34 9.61
C LYS A 152 -8.37 7.10 9.39
N SER A 153 -7.30 6.41 9.03
CA SER A 153 -6.03 7.03 8.66
C SER A 153 -6.18 7.91 7.42
N LEU A 154 -6.89 7.44 6.38
CA LEU A 154 -7.17 8.23 5.20
C LEU A 154 -8.02 9.47 5.52
N GLU A 155 -9.08 9.29 6.32
CA GLU A 155 -9.94 10.38 6.77
C GLU A 155 -9.13 11.49 7.47
N TYR A 156 -8.24 11.09 8.38
CA TYR A 156 -7.33 11.99 9.08
C TYR A 156 -6.37 12.71 8.13
N CYS A 157 -5.75 12.00 7.19
CA CYS A 157 -4.82 12.62 6.24
C CYS A 157 -5.51 13.57 5.26
N LEU A 158 -6.77 13.32 4.89
CA LEU A 158 -7.57 14.25 4.09
C LEU A 158 -7.97 15.48 4.90
N ASP A 159 -8.32 15.30 6.18
CA ASP A 159 -8.65 16.41 7.10
C ASP A 159 -7.49 17.38 7.29
N HIS A 160 -6.27 16.87 7.21
CA HIS A 160 -5.03 17.63 7.39
C HIS A 160 -4.32 17.92 6.05
N ASN A 161 -4.95 17.62 4.91
CA ASN A 161 -4.37 17.97 3.62
C ASN A 161 -4.45 19.50 3.44
N PRO A 162 -3.30 20.20 3.26
CA PRO A 162 -3.28 21.66 3.14
C PRO A 162 -3.99 22.19 1.89
N ASP A 163 -4.24 21.33 0.89
CA ASP A 163 -4.93 21.66 -0.37
C ASP A 163 -6.36 21.16 -0.41
N ILE A 164 -6.92 20.62 0.67
CA ILE A 164 -8.23 19.93 0.62
C ILE A 164 -9.37 20.82 0.09
N ASN A 165 -9.26 22.13 0.32
CA ASN A 165 -10.23 23.15 -0.13
C ASN A 165 -9.82 23.84 -1.44
N ASP A 166 -8.70 23.43 -2.05
CA ASP A 166 -8.19 24.07 -3.25
C ASP A 166 -8.94 23.57 -4.50
N PRO A 167 -9.41 24.47 -5.38
CA PRO A 167 -10.16 24.09 -6.56
C PRO A 167 -9.33 23.32 -7.60
N ASP A 168 -8.00 23.33 -7.51
CA ASP A 168 -7.10 22.61 -8.41
C ASP A 168 -6.61 21.28 -7.80
N LEU A 169 -7.17 20.85 -6.67
CA LEU A 169 -6.80 19.59 -6.02
C LEU A 169 -7.03 18.39 -6.95
N GLU A 170 -6.05 17.49 -6.94
CA GLU A 170 -6.08 16.20 -7.63
C GLU A 170 -5.72 15.08 -6.65
N LEU A 171 -6.47 13.98 -6.70
CA LEU A 171 -6.37 12.87 -5.76
C LEU A 171 -6.12 11.56 -6.49
N TRP A 172 -5.08 10.87 -6.05
CA TRP A 172 -4.75 9.50 -6.43
C TRP A 172 -4.69 8.62 -5.18
N PHE A 173 -5.08 7.37 -5.33
CA PHE A 173 -5.05 6.39 -4.25
C PHE A 173 -4.36 5.11 -4.73
N SER A 174 -3.57 4.50 -3.84
CA SER A 174 -2.92 3.23 -4.11
C SER A 174 -2.94 2.31 -2.90
N GLY A 175 -3.28 1.04 -3.14
CA GLY A 175 -3.26 0.00 -2.14
C GLY A 175 -2.63 -1.28 -2.69
N TYR A 176 -2.04 -2.07 -1.81
CA TYR A 176 -1.47 -3.37 -2.14
C TYR A 176 -2.13 -4.46 -1.29
N SER A 177 -2.52 -5.58 -1.91
CA SER A 177 -3.09 -6.74 -1.21
C SER A 177 -4.31 -6.36 -0.36
N GLN A 178 -4.35 -6.71 0.92
CA GLN A 178 -5.41 -6.31 1.87
C GLN A 178 -5.76 -4.83 1.81
N SER A 179 -4.76 -3.94 1.76
CA SER A 179 -5.05 -2.52 1.77
C SER A 179 -5.56 -2.00 0.42
N ALA A 180 -5.42 -2.78 -0.65
CA ALA A 180 -6.08 -2.50 -1.91
C ALA A 180 -7.60 -2.64 -1.73
N ASP A 181 -8.04 -3.76 -1.16
CA ASP A 181 -9.45 -3.95 -0.80
C ASP A 181 -9.95 -2.88 0.18
N GLY A 182 -9.20 -2.64 1.27
CA GLY A 182 -9.52 -1.62 2.26
C GLY A 182 -9.52 -0.19 1.71
N MET A 183 -8.70 0.12 0.71
CA MET A 183 -8.71 1.43 0.06
C MET A 183 -10.02 1.66 -0.70
N GLU A 184 -10.55 0.66 -1.38
CA GLU A 184 -11.85 0.78 -2.05
C GLU A 184 -13.00 0.95 -1.04
N ASP A 185 -12.96 0.21 0.08
CA ASP A 185 -13.91 0.40 1.18
C ASP A 185 -13.83 1.84 1.74
N ALA A 186 -12.62 2.34 1.99
CA ALA A 186 -12.39 3.69 2.50
C ALA A 186 -12.92 4.76 1.53
N LEU A 187 -12.73 4.59 0.23
CA LEU A 187 -13.23 5.53 -0.78
C LEU A 187 -14.75 5.51 -0.88
N GLU A 188 -15.38 4.35 -0.73
CA GLU A 188 -16.84 4.23 -0.70
C GLU A 188 -17.43 4.90 0.55
N ILE A 189 -16.78 4.77 1.71
CA ILE A 189 -17.18 5.47 2.94
C ILE A 189 -17.00 6.99 2.81
N LEU A 190 -15.83 7.44 2.33
CA LEU A 190 -15.42 8.84 2.39
C LEU A 190 -15.96 9.69 1.24
N PHE A 191 -16.15 9.10 0.05
CA PHE A 191 -16.57 9.82 -1.15
C PHE A 191 -17.91 9.32 -1.69
N GLY A 192 -18.47 8.22 -1.16
CA GLY A 192 -19.71 7.60 -1.62
C GLY A 192 -20.99 8.35 -1.23
N ASP A 193 -22.13 7.82 -1.68
CA ASP A 193 -23.46 8.40 -1.46
C ASP A 193 -24.05 8.05 -0.08
N GLY A 194 -23.31 7.29 0.74
CA GLY A 194 -23.74 6.74 2.02
C GLY A 194 -24.35 5.34 1.89
N GLY A 195 -24.64 4.73 3.03
CA GLY A 195 -25.25 3.40 3.13
C GLY A 195 -24.24 2.24 3.18
N PHE A 196 -22.94 2.51 3.13
CA PHE A 196 -21.91 1.47 3.19
C PHE A 196 -21.74 0.98 4.62
N ILE A 197 -21.76 -0.35 4.84
CA ILE A 197 -21.50 -0.94 6.15
C ILE A 197 -20.13 -1.62 6.09
N HIS A 198 -19.16 -1.10 6.85
CA HIS A 198 -17.84 -1.72 6.95
C HIS A 198 -17.87 -2.86 7.97
N SER A 199 -17.38 -4.04 7.60
CA SER A 199 -17.38 -5.22 8.50
C SER A 199 -16.55 -5.03 9.77
N GLY A 200 -15.57 -4.12 9.74
CA GLY A 200 -14.76 -3.72 10.89
C GLY A 200 -15.36 -2.62 11.77
N ASP A 201 -16.49 -2.01 11.38
CA ASP A 201 -17.18 -1.07 12.24
C ASP A 201 -17.95 -1.84 13.33
N PRO A 202 -17.59 -1.70 14.63
CA PRO A 202 -18.24 -2.42 15.71
C PRO A 202 -19.73 -2.06 15.86
N THR A 203 -20.15 -0.89 15.37
CA THR A 203 -21.55 -0.45 15.42
C THR A 203 -22.38 -1.05 14.29
N ARG A 204 -21.73 -1.53 13.21
CA ARG A 204 -22.35 -1.98 11.96
C ARG A 204 -23.36 -0.96 11.39
N THR A 205 -23.10 0.32 11.62
CA THR A 205 -24.00 1.38 11.18
C THR A 205 -23.70 1.70 9.71
N PRO A 206 -24.72 1.83 8.84
CA PRO A 206 -24.50 2.33 7.49
C PRO A 206 -23.87 3.73 7.53
N SER A 207 -22.84 3.96 6.72
CA SER A 207 -22.18 5.25 6.64
C SER A 207 -23.15 6.36 6.21
N PRO A 208 -23.04 7.59 6.74
CA PRO A 208 -23.70 8.73 6.14
C PRO A 208 -23.10 9.01 4.74
N PRO A 209 -23.69 9.92 3.95
CA PRO A 209 -23.01 10.44 2.76
C PRO A 209 -21.58 10.88 3.09
N GLY A 210 -20.64 10.46 2.24
CA GLY A 210 -19.22 10.60 2.54
C GLY A 210 -18.80 12.07 2.74
N LYS A 211 -17.96 12.31 3.75
CA LYS A 211 -17.47 13.64 4.13
C LYS A 211 -16.84 14.40 2.96
N TYR A 212 -16.14 13.70 2.08
CA TYR A 212 -15.46 14.24 0.91
C TYR A 212 -16.19 13.94 -0.40
N ARG A 213 -17.48 13.56 -0.36
CA ARG A 213 -18.31 13.29 -1.54
C ARG A 213 -18.26 14.41 -2.59
N HIS A 214 -18.18 15.66 -2.14
CA HIS A 214 -18.09 16.85 -2.99
C HIS A 214 -16.76 16.98 -3.77
N LEU A 215 -15.73 16.19 -3.42
CA LEU A 215 -14.44 16.11 -4.10
C LEU A 215 -14.32 14.85 -4.98
N ARG A 216 -15.39 14.08 -5.18
CA ARG A 216 -15.35 12.81 -5.94
C ARG A 216 -14.86 13.01 -7.38
N ASP A 217 -15.18 14.14 -7.99
CA ASP A 217 -14.72 14.55 -9.33
C ASP A 217 -13.22 14.90 -9.38
N ARG A 218 -12.58 15.05 -8.22
CA ARG A 218 -11.14 15.30 -8.07
C ARG A 218 -10.32 14.03 -7.94
N ILE A 219 -10.94 12.86 -7.96
CA ILE A 219 -10.24 11.58 -7.97
C ILE A 219 -9.90 11.21 -9.41
N ASP A 220 -8.61 11.14 -9.71
CA ASP A 220 -8.13 10.81 -11.06
C ASP A 220 -8.01 9.31 -11.29
N GLY A 221 -7.72 8.57 -10.23
CA GLY A 221 -7.64 7.13 -10.29
C GLY A 221 -7.26 6.46 -8.99
N VAL A 222 -7.51 5.16 -8.96
CA VAL A 222 -7.15 4.26 -7.86
C VAL A 222 -6.29 3.15 -8.45
N VAL A 223 -4.98 3.19 -8.24
CA VAL A 223 -4.05 2.20 -8.82
C VAL A 223 -3.76 1.14 -7.77
N GLN A 224 -4.09 -0.12 -8.05
CA GLN A 224 -4.06 -1.17 -7.02
C GLN A 224 -3.20 -2.35 -7.42
N PHE A 225 -2.40 -2.85 -6.48
CA PHE A 225 -1.55 -4.01 -6.67
C PHE A 225 -2.17 -5.23 -5.99
N GLY A 226 -2.28 -6.35 -6.72
CA GLY A 226 -2.77 -7.61 -6.15
C GLY A 226 -4.12 -7.47 -5.46
N ASN A 227 -5.05 -6.76 -6.10
CA ASN A 227 -6.30 -6.33 -5.49
C ASN A 227 -7.27 -7.51 -5.23
N PRO A 228 -7.57 -7.87 -3.96
CA PRO A 228 -8.55 -8.90 -3.62
C PRO A 228 -9.97 -8.60 -4.12
N SER A 229 -10.28 -7.33 -4.36
CA SER A 229 -11.58 -6.83 -4.84
C SER A 229 -11.60 -6.58 -6.35
N THR A 230 -10.62 -7.12 -7.09
CA THR A 230 -10.63 -7.08 -8.56
C THR A 230 -12.00 -7.57 -9.09
N PRO A 231 -12.68 -6.80 -9.95
CA PRO A 231 -13.99 -7.19 -10.46
C PRO A 231 -13.94 -8.57 -11.11
N VAL A 232 -14.92 -9.41 -10.79
CA VAL A 232 -15.07 -10.80 -11.29
C VAL A 232 -14.03 -11.79 -10.77
N THR A 233 -12.74 -11.43 -10.73
CA THR A 233 -11.65 -12.38 -10.43
C THR A 233 -11.09 -12.29 -9.03
N GLY A 234 -11.30 -11.18 -8.31
CA GLY A 234 -10.79 -10.98 -6.96
C GLY A 234 -11.40 -11.95 -5.96
N ILE A 235 -10.58 -12.45 -5.03
CA ILE A 235 -10.95 -13.43 -4.00
C ILE A 235 -12.01 -12.89 -3.03
N ALA A 236 -12.07 -11.57 -2.81
CA ALA A 236 -13.04 -10.94 -1.90
C ALA A 236 -14.45 -10.86 -2.50
N ARG A 237 -14.60 -10.99 -3.83
CA ARG A 237 -15.89 -10.96 -4.55
C ARG A 237 -16.76 -9.74 -4.24
N LYS A 238 -16.17 -8.62 -3.82
CA LYS A 238 -16.88 -7.37 -3.59
C LYS A 238 -17.32 -6.73 -4.90
N VAL A 239 -18.47 -6.08 -4.87
CA VAL A 239 -19.01 -5.30 -5.99
C VAL A 239 -18.95 -3.83 -5.60
N ARG A 240 -18.28 -3.02 -6.41
CA ARG A 240 -18.13 -1.58 -6.17
C ARG A 240 -19.17 -0.75 -6.91
N PRO A 241 -19.55 0.42 -6.38
CA PRO A 241 -20.40 1.35 -7.11
C PRO A 241 -19.73 1.78 -8.41
N ALA A 242 -20.55 2.00 -9.45
CA ALA A 242 -20.06 2.20 -10.82
C ALA A 242 -19.07 3.37 -10.97
N TRP A 243 -19.17 4.41 -10.13
CA TRP A 243 -18.23 5.53 -10.15
C TRP A 243 -16.82 5.09 -9.69
N LEU A 244 -16.73 4.28 -8.63
CA LEU A 244 -15.46 3.81 -8.09
C LEU A 244 -14.84 2.77 -9.01
N ALA A 245 -15.64 1.83 -9.52
CA ALA A 245 -15.19 0.80 -10.46
C ALA A 245 -14.55 1.40 -11.73
N LYS A 246 -15.01 2.57 -12.18
CA LYS A 246 -14.42 3.29 -13.34
C LYS A 246 -13.06 3.92 -13.04
N LEU A 247 -12.77 4.24 -11.77
CA LEU A 247 -11.51 4.85 -11.34
C LEU A 247 -10.42 3.80 -11.06
N VAL A 248 -10.81 2.58 -10.72
CA VAL A 248 -9.88 1.51 -10.34
C VAL A 248 -9.06 1.03 -11.55
N ARG A 249 -7.75 0.92 -11.37
CA ARG A 249 -6.77 0.35 -12.31
C ARG A 249 -5.99 -0.73 -11.57
N ASN A 250 -6.28 -1.99 -11.88
CA ASN A 250 -5.62 -3.12 -11.25
C ASN A 250 -4.32 -3.48 -11.97
N VAL A 251 -3.22 -3.45 -11.23
CA VAL A 251 -1.93 -3.99 -11.60
C VAL A 251 -1.80 -5.34 -10.92
N ASN A 252 -2.28 -6.39 -11.59
CA ASN A 252 -2.27 -7.75 -11.06
C ASN A 252 -1.33 -8.64 -11.89
N THR A 253 -0.59 -9.52 -11.22
CA THR A 253 0.08 -10.62 -11.92
C THR A 253 -0.95 -11.64 -12.41
N ARG A 254 -0.67 -12.31 -13.53
CA ARG A 254 -1.68 -13.16 -14.20
C ARG A 254 -2.18 -14.32 -13.33
N ASN A 255 -1.34 -14.80 -12.41
CA ASN A 255 -1.62 -15.93 -11.54
C ASN A 255 -1.75 -15.51 -10.07
N ASP A 256 -1.95 -14.23 -9.77
CA ASP A 256 -2.07 -13.75 -8.40
C ASP A 256 -3.14 -14.53 -7.62
N PHE A 257 -2.75 -15.13 -6.49
CA PHE A 257 -3.64 -15.99 -5.72
C PHE A 257 -4.90 -15.26 -5.22
N TYR A 258 -4.76 -13.99 -4.85
CA TYR A 258 -5.82 -13.19 -4.23
C TYR A 258 -6.55 -12.32 -5.26
N ALA A 259 -5.84 -11.79 -6.26
CA ALA A 259 -6.43 -10.90 -7.26
C ALA A 259 -7.01 -11.63 -8.48
N VAL A 260 -6.49 -12.81 -8.79
CA VAL A 260 -6.91 -13.66 -9.91
C VAL A 260 -7.31 -15.04 -9.37
N ALA A 261 -8.47 -15.05 -8.72
CA ALA A 261 -9.16 -16.23 -8.21
C ALA A 261 -10.37 -16.59 -9.08
N PRO A 262 -10.22 -17.24 -10.25
CA PRO A 262 -11.35 -17.64 -11.09
C PRO A 262 -12.21 -18.78 -10.51
N ASP A 263 -11.72 -19.54 -9.53
CA ASP A 263 -12.49 -20.61 -8.89
C ASP A 263 -13.39 -20.07 -7.76
N ASN A 264 -14.31 -20.92 -7.29
CA ASN A 264 -15.24 -20.60 -6.21
C ASN A 264 -14.74 -21.03 -4.83
N ILE A 265 -13.63 -21.79 -4.76
CA ILE A 265 -13.12 -22.36 -3.51
C ILE A 265 -12.34 -21.29 -2.74
N ARG A 266 -11.37 -20.64 -3.39
CA ARG A 266 -10.56 -19.57 -2.78
C ARG A 266 -11.42 -18.45 -2.18
N PRO A 267 -12.41 -17.88 -2.90
CA PRO A 267 -13.32 -16.89 -2.32
C PRO A 267 -14.12 -17.39 -1.10
N ALA A 268 -14.60 -18.64 -1.13
CA ALA A 268 -15.36 -19.19 -0.01
C ALA A 268 -14.47 -19.33 1.24
N PHE A 269 -13.25 -19.87 1.10
CA PHE A 269 -12.28 -19.95 2.19
C PHE A 269 -11.88 -18.57 2.72
N TYR A 270 -11.64 -17.63 1.82
CA TYR A 270 -11.30 -16.26 2.17
C TYR A 270 -12.41 -15.58 2.98
N ALA A 271 -13.66 -15.70 2.53
CA ALA A 271 -14.82 -15.13 3.24
C ALA A 271 -14.93 -15.69 4.67
N ILE A 272 -14.71 -17.00 4.86
CA ILE A 272 -14.72 -17.63 6.19
C ILE A 272 -13.61 -17.07 7.05
N ILE A 273 -12.38 -16.99 6.56
CA ILE A 273 -11.23 -16.51 7.34
C ILE A 273 -11.46 -15.05 7.76
N VAL A 274 -11.82 -14.19 6.82
CA VAL A 274 -12.06 -12.75 7.07
C VAL A 274 -13.27 -12.52 7.99
N GLN A 275 -14.34 -13.31 7.86
CA GLN A 275 -15.51 -13.21 8.73
C GLN A 275 -15.24 -13.79 10.13
N ALA A 276 -14.49 -14.90 10.22
CA ALA A 276 -14.23 -15.59 11.48
C ALA A 276 -13.14 -14.92 12.32
N GLU A 277 -12.23 -14.14 11.73
CA GLU A 277 -11.24 -13.31 12.45
C GLU A 277 -11.88 -12.28 13.41
N LEU A 278 -13.16 -11.96 13.23
CA LEU A 278 -13.89 -11.00 14.05
C LEU A 278 -14.49 -11.60 15.33
N GLU A 279 -14.38 -12.91 15.57
CA GLU A 279 -15.02 -13.55 16.72
C GLU A 279 -14.04 -14.44 17.51
N LEU A 280 -13.97 -14.23 18.83
CA LEU A 280 -13.26 -15.09 19.81
C LEU A 280 -13.57 -16.61 19.75
N PRO A 281 -14.67 -17.13 19.15
CA PRO A 281 -14.86 -18.55 18.87
C PRO A 281 -14.13 -19.05 17.60
N PHE A 282 -13.27 -18.25 16.95
CA PHE A 282 -12.53 -18.62 15.74
C PHE A 282 -11.90 -20.03 15.80
N PHE A 283 -11.24 -20.37 16.91
CA PHE A 283 -10.63 -21.70 17.10
C PHE A 283 -11.70 -22.81 17.11
N VAL A 284 -12.87 -22.55 17.71
CA VAL A 284 -14.02 -23.46 17.73
C VAL A 284 -14.67 -23.58 16.35
N HIS A 285 -14.74 -22.50 15.59
CA HIS A 285 -15.36 -22.45 14.27
C HIS A 285 -14.48 -23.14 13.21
N VAL A 286 -13.17 -22.86 13.20
CA VAL A 286 -12.18 -23.55 12.38
C VAL A 286 -12.09 -25.03 12.74
N LEU A 287 -12.11 -25.41 14.03
CA LEU A 287 -12.11 -26.82 14.42
C LEU A 287 -13.41 -27.55 14.04
N ARG A 288 -14.59 -26.92 14.14
CA ARG A 288 -15.87 -27.50 13.70
C ARG A 288 -15.89 -27.82 12.21
N ILE A 289 -15.22 -27.01 11.40
CA ILE A 289 -15.12 -27.20 9.95
C ILE A 289 -13.96 -28.16 9.62
N ALA A 290 -12.79 -27.97 10.22
CA ALA A 290 -11.57 -28.72 9.91
C ALA A 290 -11.59 -30.16 10.42
N VAL A 291 -12.13 -30.44 11.61
CA VAL A 291 -12.07 -31.79 12.21
C VAL A 291 -12.84 -32.84 11.39
N PRO A 292 -14.09 -32.61 10.95
CA PRO A 292 -14.79 -33.56 10.08
C PRO A 292 -14.12 -33.71 8.72
N ILE A 293 -13.66 -32.60 8.11
CA ILE A 293 -12.96 -32.61 6.81
C ILE A 293 -11.65 -33.41 6.90
N ILE A 294 -10.85 -33.20 7.94
CA ILE A 294 -9.59 -33.94 8.18
C ILE A 294 -9.89 -35.43 8.41
N THR A 295 -10.97 -35.75 9.12
CA THR A 295 -11.37 -37.15 9.39
C THR A 295 -11.86 -37.84 8.11
N ASP A 296 -12.66 -37.16 7.31
CA ASP A 296 -13.18 -37.66 6.03
C ASP A 296 -12.05 -37.83 5.00
N TRP A 297 -11.08 -36.91 4.95
CA TRP A 297 -9.86 -37.03 4.13
C TRP A 297 -8.91 -38.13 4.61
N ALA A 298 -8.71 -38.27 5.91
CA ALA A 298 -7.91 -39.36 6.48
C ALA A 298 -8.49 -40.73 6.13
N THR A 299 -9.82 -40.83 6.01
CA THR A 299 -10.51 -42.08 5.68
C THR A 299 -10.58 -42.32 4.16
N ALA A 300 -10.77 -41.28 3.36
CA ALA A 300 -10.95 -41.38 1.91
C ALA A 300 -9.64 -41.37 1.09
N ALA A 301 -8.59 -40.68 1.57
CA ALA A 301 -7.42 -40.35 0.76
C ALA A 301 -6.14 -41.15 1.12
N LEU A 302 -6.09 -41.78 2.30
CA LEU A 302 -4.97 -42.65 2.69
C LEU A 302 -4.64 -43.74 1.66
N PRO A 303 -5.62 -44.41 1.00
CA PRO A 303 -5.33 -45.45 0.01
C PRO A 303 -4.76 -44.92 -1.31
N PHE A 304 -5.02 -43.66 -1.66
CA PHE A 304 -4.66 -43.07 -2.97
C PHE A 304 -3.40 -42.20 -2.93
N ILE A 305 -3.12 -41.57 -1.78
CA ILE A 305 -2.02 -40.62 -1.61
C ILE A 305 -0.75 -41.30 -1.06
N GLY A 306 -0.89 -42.47 -0.43
CA GLY A 306 0.23 -43.26 0.14
C GLY A 306 1.43 -43.49 -0.81
N PRO A 307 1.22 -43.80 -2.10
CA PRO A 307 2.33 -43.96 -3.06
C PRO A 307 2.95 -42.65 -3.55
N LEU A 308 2.22 -41.53 -3.49
CA LEU A 308 2.67 -40.22 -4.00
C LEU A 308 3.47 -39.41 -2.95
N LEU A 309 3.29 -39.71 -1.66
CA LEU A 309 3.98 -39.05 -0.54
C LEU A 309 5.43 -39.46 -0.34
N GLY A 310 5.90 -40.49 -1.04
CA GLY A 310 7.32 -40.91 -1.00
C GLY A 310 8.30 -39.85 -1.52
N GLY A 311 7.82 -38.79 -2.19
CA GLY A 311 8.66 -37.76 -2.83
C GLY A 311 8.55 -36.32 -2.28
N PHE A 312 7.73 -36.04 -1.26
CA PHE A 312 7.42 -34.67 -0.79
C PHE A 312 7.74 -34.44 0.71
N GLY A 313 8.92 -34.88 1.15
CA GLY A 313 9.37 -34.82 2.56
C GLY A 313 9.11 -33.50 3.32
N PRO A 314 9.38 -32.30 2.76
CA PRO A 314 9.22 -31.04 3.49
C PRO A 314 7.77 -30.59 3.69
N MET A 315 6.89 -30.82 2.70
CA MET A 315 5.47 -30.44 2.77
C MET A 315 4.66 -31.42 3.62
N ALA A 316 5.02 -32.70 3.61
CA ALA A 316 4.46 -33.70 4.50
C ALA A 316 4.83 -33.43 5.97
N GLN A 317 6.06 -32.99 6.25
CA GLN A 317 6.48 -32.57 7.60
C GLN A 317 5.77 -31.31 8.08
N MET A 318 5.52 -30.34 7.18
CA MET A 318 4.76 -29.13 7.52
C MET A 318 3.29 -29.46 7.84
N GLY A 319 2.65 -30.33 7.03
CA GLY A 319 1.30 -30.83 7.28
C GLY A 319 1.18 -31.66 8.55
N LEU A 320 2.15 -32.54 8.84
CA LEU A 320 2.19 -33.34 10.08
C LEU A 320 2.51 -32.48 11.32
N GLY A 321 3.31 -31.42 11.18
CA GLY A 321 3.58 -30.44 12.24
C GLY A 321 2.37 -29.59 12.61
N MET A 322 1.51 -29.27 11.62
CA MET A 322 0.22 -28.63 11.89
C MET A 322 -0.77 -29.60 12.58
N ILE A 323 -0.78 -30.87 12.18
CA ILE A 323 -1.63 -31.90 12.80
C ILE A 323 -1.18 -32.22 14.23
N SER A 324 0.12 -32.29 14.52
CA SER A 324 0.64 -32.51 15.87
C SER A 324 0.38 -31.31 16.80
N GLY A 325 0.48 -30.09 16.28
CA GLY A 325 0.09 -28.86 16.98
C GLY A 325 -1.40 -28.81 17.35
N LEU A 326 -2.27 -29.35 16.48
CA LEU A 326 -3.72 -29.46 16.72
C LEU A 326 -4.11 -30.62 17.66
N GLN A 327 -3.39 -31.75 17.61
CA GLN A 327 -3.62 -32.89 18.51
C GLN A 327 -3.35 -32.57 19.99
N GLY A 328 -2.41 -31.66 20.27
CA GLY A 328 -2.13 -31.20 21.64
C GLY A 328 -3.24 -30.33 22.25
N VAL A 329 -4.07 -29.70 21.42
CA VAL A 329 -5.17 -28.82 21.87
C VAL A 329 -6.46 -29.61 22.13
N GLY A 330 -6.69 -30.70 21.40
CA GLY A 330 -7.89 -31.54 21.54
C GLY A 330 -7.99 -32.39 22.80
N GLN A 331 -6.92 -32.50 23.60
CA GLN A 331 -6.89 -33.33 24.82
C GLN A 331 -7.03 -32.56 26.13
N THR A 332 -7.20 -31.23 26.10
CA THR A 332 -7.32 -30.43 27.33
C THR A 332 -8.79 -30.33 27.81
N PRO A 333 -9.05 -30.43 29.12
CA PRO A 333 -10.41 -30.30 29.70
C PRO A 333 -11.13 -28.98 29.35
N LEU A 334 -10.36 -27.95 29.00
CA LEU A 334 -10.86 -26.66 28.51
C LEU A 334 -11.67 -26.80 27.20
N PHE A 335 -11.30 -27.76 26.34
CA PHE A 335 -11.93 -28.06 25.06
C PHE A 335 -13.39 -28.56 25.21
N GLY A 336 -13.66 -29.38 26.22
CA GLY A 336 -15.01 -29.88 26.51
C GLY A 336 -15.96 -28.78 26.99
N ASN A 337 -15.45 -27.82 27.77
CA ASN A 337 -16.24 -26.70 28.28
C ASN A 337 -16.57 -25.65 27.19
N LEU A 338 -15.63 -25.40 26.27
CA LEU A 338 -15.83 -24.50 25.12
C LEU A 338 -16.86 -25.05 24.12
N MET A 339 -16.88 -26.37 23.90
CA MET A 339 -17.85 -27.02 23.01
C MET A 339 -19.29 -27.01 23.56
N GLY A 340 -19.47 -27.01 24.88
CA GLY A 340 -20.77 -26.91 25.53
C GLY A 340 -21.43 -25.53 25.44
N GLN A 341 -20.66 -24.45 25.27
CA GLN A 341 -21.18 -23.08 25.19
C GLN A 341 -21.54 -22.62 23.77
N ALA A 342 -20.96 -23.21 22.73
CA ALA A 342 -21.13 -22.81 21.33
C ALA A 342 -22.42 -23.34 20.65
N GLY A 343 -23.43 -23.73 21.45
CA GLY A 343 -24.70 -24.30 20.99
C GLY A 343 -25.82 -23.29 20.68
N SER A 344 -25.54 -21.97 20.62
CA SER A 344 -26.57 -20.96 20.37
C SER A 344 -26.40 -20.25 19.01
N SER A 345 -27.17 -20.77 18.06
CA SER A 345 -27.65 -20.18 16.79
C SER A 345 -27.21 -18.75 16.41
N ARG A 346 -26.27 -18.62 15.45
CA ARG A 346 -26.22 -17.52 14.45
C ARG A 346 -25.67 -18.05 13.11
N ASP A 347 -26.41 -17.74 12.04
CA ASP A 347 -26.20 -17.99 10.59
C ASP A 347 -26.01 -19.42 10.05
N THR A 348 -27.11 -20.19 10.04
CA THR A 348 -27.20 -21.54 9.47
C THR A 348 -26.99 -21.62 7.95
N LYS A 349 -27.22 -20.53 7.19
CA LYS A 349 -27.21 -20.58 5.71
C LYS A 349 -25.81 -20.70 5.12
N VAL A 350 -24.83 -19.97 5.66
CA VAL A 350 -23.41 -20.06 5.24
C VAL A 350 -22.86 -21.42 5.61
N ASP A 351 -23.16 -21.90 6.83
CA ASP A 351 -22.77 -23.22 7.33
C ASP A 351 -23.34 -24.38 6.49
N ASP A 352 -24.60 -24.28 6.03
CA ASP A 352 -25.27 -25.30 5.22
C ASP A 352 -24.75 -25.36 3.78
N ASP A 353 -24.51 -24.21 3.13
CA ASP A 353 -23.92 -24.14 1.79
C ASP A 353 -22.46 -24.68 1.79
N LEU A 354 -21.71 -24.41 2.88
CA LEU A 354 -20.37 -24.93 3.13
C LEU A 354 -20.34 -26.45 3.32
N ARG A 355 -21.23 -27.00 4.16
CA ARG A 355 -21.37 -28.44 4.35
C ARG A 355 -21.70 -29.15 3.04
N ARG A 356 -22.51 -28.51 2.18
CA ARG A 356 -22.87 -29.07 0.88
C ARG A 356 -21.69 -29.10 -0.10
N LEU A 357 -20.91 -28.02 -0.19
CA LEU A 357 -19.73 -27.90 -1.07
C LEU A 357 -18.57 -28.81 -0.64
N LEU A 358 -18.39 -29.04 0.66
CA LEU A 358 -17.23 -29.75 1.22
C LEU A 358 -17.53 -31.20 1.67
N SER A 359 -18.79 -31.65 1.60
CA SER A 359 -19.14 -33.06 1.79
C SER A 359 -18.47 -33.96 0.74
N PRO A 360 -18.23 -35.27 1.01
CA PRO A 360 -17.70 -36.20 0.02
C PRO A 360 -18.49 -36.17 -1.31
N THR A 361 -19.81 -35.99 -1.25
CA THR A 361 -20.68 -35.85 -2.43
C THR A 361 -20.48 -34.52 -3.16
N GLY A 362 -20.26 -33.42 -2.46
CA GLY A 362 -19.97 -32.10 -3.03
C GLY A 362 -18.56 -31.97 -3.61
N VAL A 363 -17.58 -32.65 -3.03
CA VAL A 363 -16.18 -32.69 -3.49
C VAL A 363 -16.00 -33.66 -4.66
N LEU A 364 -16.68 -34.82 -4.66
CA LEU A 364 -16.69 -35.74 -5.82
C LEU A 364 -17.33 -35.10 -7.06
N GLN A 365 -18.23 -34.12 -6.88
CA GLN A 365 -18.80 -33.31 -7.95
C GLN A 365 -17.93 -32.10 -8.35
N ASN A 366 -16.88 -31.76 -7.57
CA ASN A 366 -16.00 -30.59 -7.76
C ASN A 366 -14.50 -30.92 -7.84
N ILE A 367 -14.14 -32.16 -8.20
CA ILE A 367 -12.74 -32.59 -8.45
C ILE A 367 -11.94 -31.57 -9.31
N PRO A 368 -12.51 -30.97 -10.38
CA PRO A 368 -11.80 -29.95 -11.16
C PRO A 368 -11.44 -28.68 -10.36
N GLY A 369 -12.29 -28.28 -9.40
CA GLY A 369 -12.06 -27.11 -8.55
C GLY A 369 -10.92 -27.31 -7.56
N LEU A 370 -10.80 -28.52 -6.97
CA LEU A 370 -9.72 -28.85 -6.05
C LEU A 370 -8.36 -28.94 -6.76
N ILE A 371 -8.33 -29.51 -7.97
CA ILE A 371 -7.15 -29.48 -8.85
C ILE A 371 -6.78 -28.03 -9.19
N GLY A 372 -7.78 -27.18 -9.47
CA GLY A 372 -7.61 -25.74 -9.70
C GLY A 372 -6.99 -25.00 -8.51
N LEU A 373 -7.37 -25.34 -7.27
CA LEU A 373 -6.80 -24.75 -6.05
C LEU A 373 -5.32 -25.11 -5.88
N ILE A 374 -4.96 -26.38 -6.05
CA ILE A 374 -3.55 -26.84 -5.95
C ILE A 374 -2.71 -26.18 -7.05
N ALA A 375 -3.24 -26.09 -8.27
CA ALA A 375 -2.59 -25.42 -9.38
C ALA A 375 -2.41 -23.91 -9.17
N ALA A 376 -3.21 -23.29 -8.30
CA ALA A 376 -3.15 -21.87 -7.97
C ALA A 376 -2.11 -21.52 -6.89
N LEU A 377 -1.59 -22.48 -6.11
CA LEU A 377 -0.64 -22.22 -5.01
C LEU A 377 0.64 -21.45 -5.41
N PRO A 378 1.26 -21.68 -6.59
CA PRO A 378 2.36 -20.84 -7.05
C PRO A 378 1.99 -19.34 -7.14
N GLY A 379 0.69 -19.05 -7.24
CA GLY A 379 0.11 -17.71 -7.22
C GLY A 379 0.39 -16.90 -5.95
N LEU A 380 0.67 -17.58 -4.82
CA LEU A 380 1.03 -16.93 -3.55
C LEU A 380 2.38 -16.24 -3.65
N GLN A 381 3.33 -16.88 -4.35
CA GLN A 381 4.62 -16.30 -4.61
C GLN A 381 4.49 -15.13 -5.59
N THR A 382 3.73 -15.29 -6.69
CA THR A 382 3.56 -14.22 -7.68
C THR A 382 2.87 -12.99 -7.12
N HIS A 383 2.07 -13.12 -6.05
CA HIS A 383 1.48 -12.00 -5.33
C HIS A 383 2.55 -11.07 -4.71
N GLY A 384 3.72 -11.60 -4.33
CA GLY A 384 4.82 -10.80 -3.77
C GLY A 384 5.75 -10.17 -4.83
N GLU A 385 5.56 -10.47 -6.11
CA GLU A 385 6.57 -10.25 -7.17
C GLU A 385 6.32 -9.00 -8.02
N TYR A 386 5.56 -8.02 -7.52
CA TYR A 386 5.28 -6.76 -8.24
C TYR A 386 6.52 -5.91 -8.56
N HIS A 387 7.64 -6.19 -7.89
CA HIS A 387 8.95 -5.56 -8.12
C HIS A 387 9.77 -6.24 -9.22
N LEU A 388 9.29 -7.35 -9.77
CA LEU A 388 9.98 -8.09 -10.82
C LEU A 388 9.36 -7.80 -12.19
N PRO A 389 10.17 -7.70 -13.26
CA PRO A 389 9.67 -7.66 -14.62
C PRO A 389 8.81 -8.88 -14.98
N LYS A 390 7.65 -8.65 -15.61
CA LYS A 390 6.74 -9.73 -16.03
C LYS A 390 6.22 -9.55 -17.46
N PRO A 391 5.93 -10.64 -18.20
CA PRO A 391 5.35 -10.56 -19.55
C PRO A 391 4.01 -9.81 -19.60
N GLU A 392 3.14 -10.01 -18.61
CA GLU A 392 1.85 -9.31 -18.50
C GLU A 392 1.99 -7.79 -18.29
N PHE A 393 3.17 -7.34 -17.86
CA PHE A 393 3.52 -5.94 -17.70
C PHE A 393 4.36 -5.41 -18.88
N GLY A 394 4.40 -6.14 -20.00
CA GLY A 394 5.18 -5.76 -21.18
C GLY A 394 6.70 -5.78 -20.94
N GLY A 395 7.18 -6.63 -20.02
CA GLY A 395 8.59 -6.71 -19.63
C GLY A 395 9.03 -5.64 -18.63
N LYS A 396 8.11 -4.84 -18.09
CA LYS A 396 8.33 -3.95 -16.95
C LYS A 396 7.95 -4.63 -15.64
N ASP A 397 8.36 -4.06 -14.52
CA ASP A 397 7.78 -4.40 -13.22
C ASP A 397 6.41 -3.70 -13.03
N GLY A 398 5.65 -4.13 -12.02
CA GLY A 398 4.31 -3.58 -11.77
C GLY A 398 4.34 -2.12 -11.34
N ILE A 399 5.38 -1.69 -10.63
CA ILE A 399 5.53 -0.32 -10.13
C ILE A 399 5.70 0.64 -11.31
N ALA A 400 6.48 0.26 -12.32
CA ALA A 400 6.65 1.01 -13.55
C ALA A 400 5.35 1.11 -14.37
N VAL A 401 4.55 0.04 -14.43
CA VAL A 401 3.21 0.08 -15.07
C VAL A 401 2.29 1.06 -14.34
N ALA A 402 2.26 0.99 -13.01
CA ALA A 402 1.48 1.92 -12.19
C ALA A 402 1.93 3.38 -12.36
N TYR A 403 3.24 3.60 -12.42
CA TYR A 403 3.82 4.91 -12.70
C TYR A 403 3.35 5.45 -14.06
N ASP A 404 3.40 4.63 -15.12
CA ASP A 404 2.97 5.03 -16.46
C ASP A 404 1.49 5.44 -16.51
N ILE A 405 0.63 4.80 -15.72
CA ILE A 405 -0.79 5.17 -15.57
C ILE A 405 -0.92 6.60 -15.04
N ILE A 406 -0.20 6.92 -13.96
CA ILE A 406 -0.26 8.25 -13.33
C ILE A 406 0.42 9.30 -14.22
N ALA A 407 1.58 8.98 -14.79
CA ALA A 407 2.35 9.90 -15.65
C ALA A 407 1.63 10.21 -16.97
N GLY A 408 0.90 9.22 -17.51
CA GLY A 408 0.13 9.34 -18.75
C GLY A 408 -1.22 10.04 -18.57
N PHE A 409 -1.72 10.16 -17.35
CA PHE A 409 -3.03 10.76 -17.09
C PHE A 409 -3.05 12.26 -17.42
N ARG A 410 -4.13 12.70 -18.07
CA ARG A 410 -4.44 14.10 -18.37
C ARG A 410 -5.93 14.27 -18.10
N ARG A 411 -6.31 15.29 -17.32
CA ARG A 411 -7.70 15.71 -17.14
C ARG A 411 -8.26 16.32 -18.41
#